data_AF-R7V746-F1
#
_entry.id   AF-R7V746-F1
#
_cell.length_a   1.000
_cell.length_b   1.000
_cell.length_c   1.000
_cell.angle_alpha   90.00
_cell.angle_beta   90.00
_cell.angle_gamma   90.00
#
_symmetry.space_group_name_H-M   'P 1'
#
loop_
_entity.id
_entity.type
_entity.pdbx_description
1 polymer ?
#
loop_
_entity_poly.entity_id
_entity_poly.type
_entity_poly.pdbx_seq_one_letter_code
_entity_poly.pdbx_strand_id
1 'polypeptide(L)'
;MKDSKQHNTLNQELVRLRATQQAAWRLHSTARIRETHQSLVTARQEFTLACANHIRRTDEATVKRMTESSNAKRWRKYFKQLYRGSAVKKAIPIMTVGTESYITAKDKAAVLNQTFFAKSRASSRPRFPSLRKRTDSALANILFNEYRVKNILQDLNINKASGPDGIQPSTLKNCSDSPPGYSIHQEFHRRSPVAEDHLPLKYYVMSLVLIKVPGSQLV
;
A
#
# COMPACT_ATOMS: atom_id res chain seq x y z
N MET A 1 19.72 -25.64 -1.98
CA MET A 1 19.48 -27.07 -2.32
C MET A 1 19.08 -27.93 -1.10
N LYS A 2 19.50 -27.61 0.13
CA LYS A 2 19.12 -28.34 1.36
C LYS A 2 17.63 -28.21 1.73
N ASP A 3 17.05 -27.02 1.60
CA ASP A 3 15.67 -26.74 2.06
C ASP A 3 14.59 -27.49 1.27
N SER A 4 14.80 -27.74 -0.02
CA SER A 4 13.86 -28.47 -0.88
C SER A 4 13.75 -29.95 -0.50
N LYS A 5 14.88 -30.58 -0.16
CA LYS A 5 14.91 -31.97 0.29
C LYS A 5 14.21 -32.14 1.64
N GLN A 6 14.47 -31.25 2.61
CA GLN A 6 13.81 -31.28 3.92
C GLN A 6 12.28 -31.08 3.85
N HIS A 7 11.82 -30.16 3.00
CA HIS A 7 10.38 -29.93 2.81
C HIS A 7 9.67 -31.15 2.20
N ASN A 8 10.33 -31.87 1.29
CA ASN A 8 9.79 -33.10 0.69
C ASN A 8 9.69 -34.22 1.75
N THR A 9 10.73 -34.42 2.56
CA THR A 9 10.72 -35.43 3.64
C THR A 9 9.63 -35.16 4.69
N LEU A 10 9.43 -33.90 5.10
CA LEU A 10 8.38 -33.54 6.07
C LEU A 10 6.97 -33.80 5.52
N ASN A 11 6.75 -33.57 4.22
CA ASN A 11 5.48 -33.88 3.58
C ASN A 11 5.22 -35.39 3.52
N GLN A 12 6.25 -36.19 3.22
CA GLN A 12 6.16 -37.65 3.23
C GLN A 12 5.81 -38.19 4.63
N GLU A 13 6.38 -37.60 5.67
CA GLU A 13 6.11 -37.98 7.05
C GLU A 13 4.66 -37.68 7.47
N LEU A 14 4.11 -36.52 7.08
CA LEU A 14 2.69 -36.19 7.32
C LEU A 14 1.74 -37.14 6.58
N VAL A 15 2.06 -37.52 5.34
CA VAL A 15 1.28 -38.50 4.58
C VAL A 15 1.29 -39.86 5.28
N ARG A 16 2.46 -40.31 5.76
CA ARG A 16 2.60 -41.55 6.52
C ARG A 16 1.76 -41.53 7.80
N LEU A 17 1.87 -40.46 8.60
CA LEU A 17 1.13 -40.33 9.86
C LEU A 17 -0.39 -40.27 9.64
N ARG A 18 -0.85 -39.61 8.58
CA ARG A 18 -2.27 -39.65 8.18
C ARG A 18 -2.72 -41.06 7.80
N ALA A 19 -1.90 -41.83 7.10
CA ALA A 19 -2.21 -43.21 6.77
C ALA A 19 -2.30 -44.09 8.04
N THR A 20 -1.37 -43.92 8.99
CA THR A 20 -1.40 -44.59 10.30
C THR A 20 -2.67 -44.25 11.09
N GLN A 21 -3.05 -42.97 11.15
CA GLN A 21 -4.29 -42.51 11.79
C GLN A 21 -5.53 -43.16 11.16
N GLN A 22 -5.59 -43.25 9.82
CA GLN A 22 -6.68 -43.90 9.11
C GLN A 22 -6.73 -45.41 9.36
N ALA A 23 -5.59 -46.09 9.40
CA ALA A 23 -5.51 -47.51 9.71
C ALA A 23 -5.98 -47.80 11.14
N ALA A 24 -5.53 -47.01 12.13
CA ALA A 24 -5.98 -47.12 13.51
C ALA A 24 -7.49 -46.87 13.65
N TRP A 25 -8.04 -45.92 12.88
CA TRP A 25 -9.48 -45.68 12.85
C TRP A 25 -10.26 -46.88 12.32
N ARG A 26 -9.78 -47.52 11.23
CA ARG A 26 -10.41 -48.75 10.67
C ARG A 26 -10.40 -49.89 11.68
N LEU A 27 -9.28 -50.13 12.36
CA LEU A 27 -9.18 -51.18 13.38
C LEU A 27 -10.14 -50.92 14.56
N HIS A 28 -10.20 -49.69 15.06
CA HIS A 28 -11.14 -49.33 16.12
C HIS A 28 -12.60 -49.42 15.67
N SER A 29 -12.92 -49.03 14.43
CA SER A 29 -14.30 -49.10 13.93
C SER A 29 -14.84 -50.53 13.87
N THR A 30 -13.96 -51.51 13.66
CA THR A 30 -14.32 -52.93 13.59
C THR A 30 -14.32 -53.59 14.97
N ALA A 31 -13.26 -53.41 15.77
CA ALA A 31 -13.09 -54.14 17.03
C ALA A 31 -13.72 -53.45 18.25
N ARG A 32 -13.74 -52.11 18.30
CA ARG A 32 -14.29 -51.29 19.41
C ARG A 32 -13.85 -51.73 20.83
N ILE A 33 -12.58 -52.11 20.97
CA ILE A 33 -11.97 -52.48 22.26
C ILE A 33 -11.01 -51.40 22.77
N ARG A 34 -10.67 -51.46 24.06
CA ARG A 34 -9.84 -50.45 24.74
C ARG A 34 -8.47 -50.25 24.06
N GLU A 35 -7.83 -51.33 23.64
CA GLU A 35 -6.51 -51.27 22.99
C GLU A 35 -6.56 -50.56 21.64
N THR A 36 -7.57 -50.84 20.82
CA THR A 36 -7.73 -50.18 19.52
C THR A 36 -8.15 -48.71 19.68
N HIS A 37 -8.88 -48.38 20.75
CA HIS A 37 -9.18 -46.99 21.10
C HIS A 37 -7.92 -46.22 21.47
N GLN A 38 -7.08 -46.80 22.32
CA GLN A 38 -5.83 -46.17 22.75
C GLN A 38 -4.87 -45.95 21.57
N SER A 39 -4.76 -46.94 20.67
CA SER A 39 -3.97 -46.81 19.43
C SER A 39 -4.47 -45.67 18.53
N LEU A 40 -5.79 -45.51 18.38
CA LEU A 40 -6.38 -44.39 17.62
C LEU A 40 -6.09 -43.03 18.26
N VAL A 41 -6.19 -42.93 19.59
CA VAL A 41 -5.91 -41.68 20.31
C VAL A 41 -4.45 -41.27 20.14
N THR A 42 -3.51 -42.21 20.31
CA THR A 42 -2.08 -41.96 20.09
C THR A 42 -1.80 -41.51 18.66
N ALA A 43 -2.31 -42.23 17.65
CA ALA A 43 -2.11 -41.87 16.24
C ALA A 43 -2.71 -40.50 15.88
N ARG A 44 -3.82 -40.11 16.53
CA ARG A 44 -4.40 -38.76 16.41
C ARG A 44 -3.48 -37.69 16.99
N GLN A 45 -3.00 -37.89 18.22
CA GLN A 45 -2.10 -36.96 18.89
C GLN A 45 -0.81 -36.76 18.12
N GLU A 46 -0.18 -37.85 17.65
CA GLU A 46 1.03 -37.80 16.83
C GLU A 46 0.82 -37.01 15.53
N PHE A 47 -0.28 -37.27 14.83
CA PHE A 47 -0.62 -36.53 13.60
C PHE A 47 -0.84 -35.03 13.88
N THR A 48 -1.60 -34.70 14.92
CA THR A 48 -1.85 -33.29 15.31
C THR A 48 -0.55 -32.58 15.68
N LEU A 49 0.31 -33.22 16.47
CA LEU A 49 1.61 -32.67 16.85
C LEU A 49 2.52 -32.46 15.63
N ALA A 50 2.55 -33.42 14.70
CA ALA A 50 3.32 -33.32 13.47
C ALA A 50 2.82 -32.17 12.58
N CYS A 51 1.50 -32.00 12.45
CA CYS A 51 0.91 -30.85 11.73
C CYS A 51 1.32 -29.51 12.36
N ALA A 52 1.21 -29.38 13.69
CA ALA A 52 1.60 -28.16 14.40
C ALA A 52 3.09 -27.83 14.20
N ASN A 53 3.96 -28.84 14.31
CA ASN A 53 5.39 -28.69 14.07
C ASN A 53 5.72 -28.33 12.62
N HIS A 54 5.01 -28.90 11.65
CA HIS A 54 5.19 -28.56 10.25
C HIS A 54 4.86 -27.09 9.98
N ILE A 55 3.70 -26.62 10.46
CA ILE A 55 3.28 -25.21 10.34
C ILE A 55 4.34 -24.28 10.93
N ARG A 56 4.77 -24.56 12.18
CA ARG A 56 5.80 -23.77 12.86
C ARG A 56 7.10 -23.68 12.04
N ARG A 57 7.59 -24.82 11.53
CA ARG A 57 8.84 -24.86 10.73
C ARG A 57 8.69 -24.14 9.39
N THR A 58 7.54 -24.24 8.73
CA THR A 58 7.27 -23.51 7.49
C THR A 58 7.18 -22.00 7.72
N ASP A 59 6.60 -21.57 8.84
CA ASP A 59 6.53 -20.16 9.22
C ASP A 59 7.91 -19.61 9.56
N GLU A 60 8.70 -20.32 10.37
CA GLU A 60 10.08 -19.95 10.71
C GLU A 60 10.97 -19.84 9.47
N ALA A 61 10.93 -20.84 8.57
CA ALA A 61 11.68 -20.81 7.33
C ALA A 61 11.22 -19.65 6.41
N THR A 62 9.93 -19.33 6.44
CA THR A 62 9.40 -18.19 5.69
C THR A 62 9.89 -16.89 6.29
N VAL A 63 9.75 -16.67 7.60
CA VAL A 63 10.25 -15.48 8.28
C VAL A 63 11.74 -15.29 8.00
N LYS A 64 12.57 -16.32 8.18
CA LYS A 64 14.02 -16.26 7.89
C LYS A 64 14.33 -15.78 6.47
N ARG A 65 13.69 -16.38 5.46
CA ARG A 65 13.87 -15.98 4.05
C ARG A 65 13.42 -14.54 3.78
N MET A 66 12.47 -14.03 4.56
CA MET A 66 11.97 -12.66 4.42
C MET A 66 12.91 -11.66 5.07
N THR A 67 13.43 -11.95 6.27
CA THR A 67 14.42 -11.12 6.96
C THR A 67 15.71 -10.97 6.15
N GLU A 68 16.10 -12.01 5.44
CA GLU A 68 17.29 -12.02 4.56
C GLU A 68 17.01 -11.39 3.17
N SER A 69 15.75 -11.04 2.84
CA SER A 69 15.38 -10.52 1.53
C SER A 69 15.11 -9.01 1.54
N SER A 70 15.87 -8.27 0.75
CA SER A 70 15.62 -6.86 0.41
C SER A 70 14.57 -6.67 -0.70
N ASN A 71 13.90 -7.73 -1.16
CA ASN A 71 12.96 -7.66 -2.28
C ASN A 71 11.54 -7.26 -1.82
N ALA A 72 11.17 -6.01 -2.10
CA ALA A 72 9.85 -5.45 -1.75
C ALA A 72 8.66 -6.24 -2.31
N LYS A 73 8.78 -6.89 -3.48
CA LYS A 73 7.68 -7.70 -4.06
C LYS A 73 7.44 -8.97 -3.24
N ARG A 74 8.49 -9.61 -2.70
CA ARG A 74 8.36 -10.77 -1.81
C ARG A 74 7.66 -10.37 -0.51
N TRP A 75 8.10 -9.27 0.11
CA TRP A 75 7.43 -8.67 1.27
C TRP A 75 5.95 -8.42 1.02
N ARG A 76 5.60 -7.74 -0.08
CA ARG A 76 4.21 -7.47 -0.42
C ARG A 76 3.38 -8.75 -0.60
N LYS A 77 3.94 -9.81 -1.20
CA LYS A 77 3.26 -11.10 -1.36
C LYS A 77 3.01 -11.78 -0.01
N TYR A 78 4.01 -11.84 0.86
CA TYR A 78 3.90 -12.41 2.20
C TYR A 78 2.88 -11.67 3.07
N PHE A 79 2.95 -10.33 3.09
CA PHE A 79 1.93 -9.49 3.72
C PHE A 79 0.55 -9.88 3.19
N LYS A 80 0.34 -9.85 1.87
CA LYS A 80 -0.94 -10.28 1.28
C LYS A 80 -1.36 -11.68 1.72
N GLN A 81 -0.44 -12.62 1.90
CA GLN A 81 -0.75 -14.00 2.30
C GLN A 81 -1.19 -14.09 3.77
N LEU A 82 -0.56 -13.34 4.67
CA LEU A 82 -0.99 -13.20 6.07
C LEU A 82 -2.39 -12.59 6.19
N TYR A 83 -2.73 -11.63 5.31
CA TYR A 83 -4.01 -10.92 5.36
C TYR A 83 -5.09 -11.53 4.46
N ARG A 84 -4.76 -12.41 3.49
CA ARG A 84 -5.73 -13.01 2.56
C ARG A 84 -6.63 -14.09 3.18
N GLY A 85 -6.31 -14.59 4.37
CA GLY A 85 -7.14 -15.56 5.10
C GLY A 85 -8.01 -14.94 6.19
N SER A 86 -7.81 -13.65 6.53
CA SER A 86 -8.58 -12.99 7.58
C SER A 86 -9.54 -11.98 6.96
N ALA A 87 -10.76 -12.42 6.68
CA ALA A 87 -11.93 -11.55 6.79
C ALA A 87 -12.18 -11.09 8.25
N VAL A 88 -11.19 -11.25 9.14
CA VAL A 88 -11.16 -10.55 10.41
C VAL A 88 -10.86 -9.10 10.07
N LYS A 89 -11.91 -8.28 10.11
CA LYS A 89 -11.80 -6.85 10.41
C LYS A 89 -10.98 -6.75 11.72
N LYS A 90 -9.65 -6.82 11.66
CA LYS A 90 -8.82 -6.70 12.85
C LYS A 90 -9.05 -5.28 13.33
N ALA A 91 -9.74 -5.17 14.45
CA ALA A 91 -9.79 -3.95 15.23
C ALA A 91 -8.34 -3.46 15.38
N ILE A 92 -8.13 -2.17 15.13
CA ILE A 92 -6.83 -1.53 15.32
C ILE A 92 -6.31 -1.95 16.71
N PRO A 93 -5.05 -2.40 16.86
CA PRO A 93 -4.51 -2.80 18.16
C PRO A 93 -4.70 -1.72 19.23
N ILE A 94 -4.88 -2.10 20.50
CA ILE A 94 -4.98 -1.15 21.62
C ILE A 94 -3.70 -0.30 21.63
N MET A 95 -3.87 1.02 21.71
CA MET A 95 -2.77 1.97 21.76
C MET A 95 -2.62 2.47 23.19
N THR A 96 -1.44 2.35 23.77
CA THR A 96 -1.16 2.81 25.14
C THR A 96 -0.26 4.03 25.12
N VAL A 97 -0.65 5.10 25.82
CA VAL A 97 0.19 6.29 26.03
C VAL A 97 0.26 6.54 27.53
N GLY A 98 1.45 6.34 28.11
CA GLY A 98 1.61 6.34 29.57
C GLY A 98 0.81 5.21 30.21
N THR A 99 -0.15 5.56 31.08
CA THR A 99 -1.05 4.63 31.77
C THR A 99 -2.40 4.47 31.06
N GLU A 100 -2.71 5.29 30.05
CA GLU A 100 -4.00 5.25 29.36
C GLU A 100 -3.98 4.31 28.15
N SER A 101 -5.07 3.58 27.95
CA SER A 101 -5.28 2.64 26.85
C SER A 101 -6.43 3.08 25.95
N TYR A 102 -6.15 3.30 24.67
CA TYR A 102 -7.14 3.71 23.66
C TYR A 102 -7.50 2.53 22.77
N ILE A 103 -8.79 2.19 22.71
CA ILE A 103 -9.30 1.02 22.00
C ILE A 103 -9.96 1.43 20.67
N THR A 104 -10.70 2.53 20.64
CA THR A 104 -11.42 2.97 19.44
C THR A 104 -10.50 3.65 18.42
N ALA A 105 -10.86 3.57 17.14
CA ALA A 105 -10.12 4.25 16.07
C ALA A 105 -10.14 5.79 16.22
N LYS A 106 -11.27 6.32 16.71
CA LYS A 106 -11.47 7.76 16.91
C LYS A 106 -10.52 8.32 17.96
N ASP A 107 -10.43 7.65 19.11
CA ASP A 107 -9.59 8.11 20.22
C ASP A 107 -8.11 8.01 19.86
N LYS A 108 -7.72 6.95 19.14
CA LYS A 108 -6.37 6.80 18.61
C LYS A 108 -6.00 7.94 17.67
N ALA A 109 -6.88 8.27 16.73
CA ALA A 109 -6.65 9.37 15.80
C ALA A 109 -6.53 10.71 16.53
N ALA A 110 -7.36 10.96 17.54
CA ALA A 110 -7.31 12.18 18.34
C ALA A 110 -5.95 12.34 19.06
N VAL A 111 -5.49 11.28 19.74
CA VAL A 111 -4.21 11.30 20.48
C VAL A 111 -3.02 11.47 19.52
N LEU A 112 -3.04 10.77 18.38
CA LEU A 112 -1.98 10.92 17.36
C LEU A 112 -1.93 12.33 16.78
N ASN A 113 -3.09 12.91 16.47
CA ASN A 113 -3.19 14.29 15.98
C ASN A 113 -2.67 15.27 17.02
N GLN A 114 -3.07 15.13 18.28
CA GLN A 114 -2.61 16.00 19.37
C GLN A 114 -1.09 15.89 19.56
N THR A 115 -0.55 14.68 19.55
CA THR A 115 0.90 14.43 19.64
C THR A 115 1.64 15.06 18.46
N PHE A 116 1.11 14.90 17.25
CA PHE A 116 1.67 15.51 16.06
C PHE A 116 1.68 17.03 16.18
N PHE A 117 0.55 17.67 16.51
CA PHE A 117 0.49 19.12 16.68
C PHE A 117 1.44 19.63 17.78
N ALA A 118 1.57 18.91 18.89
CA ALA A 118 2.51 19.25 19.96
C ALA A 118 3.96 19.23 19.48
N LYS A 119 4.34 18.26 18.63
CA LYS A 119 5.70 18.12 18.08
C LYS A 119 5.97 18.98 16.85
N SER A 120 4.93 19.29 16.08
CA SER A 120 4.99 20.08 14.84
C SER A 120 4.86 21.59 15.08
N ARG A 121 4.66 22.03 16.33
CA ARG A 121 4.79 23.43 16.73
C ARG A 121 6.25 23.84 16.66
N ALA A 122 6.65 24.42 15.52
CA ALA A 122 7.90 25.16 15.41
C ALA A 122 7.81 26.39 16.34
N SER A 123 8.45 26.33 17.51
CA SER A 123 8.48 27.41 18.50
C SER A 123 9.31 28.62 18.05
N SER A 124 9.99 28.52 16.91
CA SER A 124 10.65 29.61 16.25
C SER A 124 10.35 29.49 14.76
N ARG A 125 10.19 30.62 14.06
CA ARG A 125 10.36 30.63 12.60
C ARG A 125 11.70 29.95 12.35
N PRO A 126 11.77 28.72 11.81
CA PRO A 126 13.05 28.13 11.51
C PRO A 126 13.71 29.13 10.57
N ARG A 127 14.85 29.67 10.98
CA ARG A 127 15.65 30.51 10.09
C ARG A 127 16.04 29.57 8.97
N PHE A 128 15.36 29.68 7.84
CA PHE A 128 15.71 28.88 6.66
C PHE A 128 17.22 29.02 6.48
N PRO A 129 17.95 27.91 6.34
CA PRO A 129 19.37 28.02 6.04
C PRO A 129 19.49 28.93 4.83
N SER A 130 20.36 29.93 4.91
CA SER A 130 20.57 30.83 3.79
C SER A 130 21.04 29.97 2.61
N LEU A 131 20.13 29.68 1.70
CA LEU A 131 20.48 28.96 0.49
C LEU A 131 21.35 29.92 -0.32
N ARG A 132 22.54 29.46 -0.69
CA ARG A 132 23.34 30.19 -1.68
C ARG A 132 22.49 30.29 -2.93
N LYS A 133 22.33 31.51 -3.46
CA LYS A 133 21.77 31.67 -4.81
C LYS A 133 22.60 30.80 -5.75
N ARG A 134 21.92 29.90 -6.47
CA ARG A 134 22.59 29.05 -7.47
C ARG A 134 22.99 29.84 -8.72
N THR A 135 22.44 31.04 -8.90
CA THR A 135 22.54 31.84 -10.11
C THR A 135 22.33 33.32 -9.76
N ASP A 136 23.14 34.18 -10.36
CA ASP A 136 23.01 35.65 -10.30
C ASP A 136 22.07 36.20 -11.39
N SER A 137 21.69 35.36 -12.35
CA SER A 137 20.70 35.71 -13.38
C SER A 137 19.32 35.93 -12.77
N ALA A 138 18.79 37.13 -12.98
CA ALA A 138 17.38 37.44 -12.77
C ALA A 138 16.64 37.22 -14.11
N LEU A 139 15.51 36.50 -14.08
CA LEU A 139 14.58 36.51 -15.21
C LEU A 139 13.93 37.89 -15.30
N ALA A 140 14.35 38.70 -16.27
CA ALA A 140 13.68 39.93 -16.66
C ALA A 140 13.00 39.74 -18.02
N ASN A 141 11.87 40.43 -18.24
CA ASN A 141 11.14 40.47 -19.52
C ASN A 141 10.57 39.11 -19.98
N ILE A 142 9.75 38.48 -19.15
CA ILE A 142 8.97 37.31 -19.59
C ILE A 142 7.81 37.79 -20.48
N LEU A 143 8.05 37.79 -21.79
CA LEU A 143 7.05 38.16 -22.79
C LEU A 143 6.18 36.96 -23.14
N PHE A 144 4.99 36.88 -22.56
CA PHE A 144 3.95 35.94 -22.96
C PHE A 144 3.14 36.53 -24.12
N ASN A 145 3.06 35.82 -25.24
CA ASN A 145 2.02 36.04 -26.22
C ASN A 145 1.45 34.68 -26.64
N GLU A 146 0.20 34.68 -27.06
CA GLU A 146 -0.55 33.46 -27.38
C GLU A 146 0.17 32.62 -28.45
N TYR A 147 0.71 33.27 -29.48
CA TYR A 147 1.47 32.63 -30.55
C TYR A 147 2.69 31.86 -30.05
N ARG A 148 3.51 32.47 -29.17
CA ARG A 148 4.71 31.85 -28.61
C ARG A 148 4.36 30.69 -27.70
N VAL A 149 3.33 30.84 -26.86
CA VAL A 149 2.86 29.77 -25.98
C VAL A 149 2.35 28.58 -26.82
N LYS A 150 1.56 28.85 -27.86
CA LYS A 150 1.09 27.83 -28.80
C LYS A 150 2.24 27.07 -29.47
N ASN A 151 3.22 27.78 -30.01
CA ASN A 151 4.38 27.16 -30.67
C ASN A 151 5.18 26.27 -29.69
N ILE A 152 5.40 26.73 -28.46
CA ILE A 152 6.10 25.95 -27.43
C ILE A 152 5.32 24.68 -27.07
N LEU A 153 3.99 24.76 -26.94
CA LEU A 153 3.15 23.60 -26.65
C LEU A 153 3.11 22.60 -27.83
N GLN A 154 3.09 23.10 -29.06
CA GLN A 154 3.14 22.26 -30.27
C GLN A 154 4.50 21.58 -30.46
N ASP A 155 5.60 22.19 -30.00
CA ASP A 155 6.96 21.61 -30.08
C ASP A 155 7.27 20.59 -28.96
N LEU A 156 6.31 20.32 -28.06
CA LEU A 156 6.51 19.34 -26.99
C LEU A 156 6.75 17.93 -27.55
N ASN A 157 7.82 17.30 -27.06
CA ASN A 157 8.11 15.89 -27.31
C ASN A 157 7.18 15.00 -26.46
N ILE A 158 6.19 14.39 -27.12
CA ILE A 158 5.16 13.56 -26.51
C ILE A 158 5.68 12.24 -25.90
N ASN A 159 6.90 11.83 -26.23
CA ASN A 159 7.50 10.59 -25.73
C ASN A 159 8.22 10.76 -24.39
N LYS A 160 8.28 11.99 -23.85
CA LYS A 160 8.89 12.24 -22.55
C LYS A 160 7.96 11.81 -21.41
N ALA A 161 8.57 11.40 -20.31
CA ALA A 161 7.85 11.08 -19.09
C ALA A 161 7.15 12.32 -18.53
N SER A 162 6.00 12.10 -17.88
CA SER A 162 5.30 13.13 -17.13
C SER A 162 6.11 13.58 -15.91
N GLY A 163 5.94 14.84 -15.54
CA GLY A 163 6.52 15.40 -14.33
C GLY A 163 5.85 14.86 -13.05
N PRO A 164 6.28 15.32 -11.87
CA PRO A 164 5.67 14.95 -10.60
C PRO A 164 4.20 15.40 -10.45
N ASP A 165 3.73 16.28 -11.33
CA ASP A 165 2.34 16.73 -11.44
C ASP A 165 1.42 15.73 -12.17
N GLY A 166 1.98 14.71 -12.83
CA GLY A 166 1.23 13.67 -13.54
C GLY A 166 0.61 14.11 -14.87
N ILE A 167 0.88 15.34 -15.34
CA ILE A 167 0.38 15.85 -16.62
C ILE A 167 1.26 15.31 -17.75
N GLN A 168 0.66 14.63 -18.73
CA GLN A 168 1.39 14.07 -19.87
C GLN A 168 1.71 15.17 -20.89
N PRO A 169 2.90 15.17 -21.54
CA PRO A 169 3.24 16.14 -22.57
C PRO A 169 2.24 16.17 -23.75
N SER A 170 1.62 15.02 -24.06
CA SER A 170 0.56 14.92 -25.07
C SER A 170 -0.71 15.70 -24.69
N THR A 171 -1.06 15.77 -23.41
CA THR A 171 -2.19 16.55 -22.92
C THR A 171 -1.97 18.05 -23.16
N LEU A 172 -0.78 18.55 -22.80
CA LEU A 172 -0.42 19.96 -23.00
C LEU A 172 -0.37 20.34 -24.48
N LYS A 173 0.12 19.43 -25.33
CA LYS A 173 0.14 19.62 -26.79
C LYS A 173 -1.27 19.68 -27.37
N ASN A 174 -2.19 18.81 -26.94
CA ASN A 174 -3.59 18.87 -27.40
C ASN A 174 -4.30 20.17 -26.95
N CYS A 175 -3.90 20.74 -25.81
CA CYS A 175 -4.43 22.01 -25.34
C CYS A 175 -3.99 23.22 -26.20
N SER A 176 -2.97 23.09 -27.07
CA SER A 176 -2.52 24.20 -27.92
C SER A 176 -3.49 24.57 -29.03
N ASP A 177 -4.38 23.65 -29.39
CA ASP A 177 -5.32 23.80 -30.51
C ASP A 177 -6.75 24.13 -30.04
N SER A 178 -6.95 24.22 -28.72
CA SER A 178 -8.24 24.60 -28.13
C SER A 178 -8.34 26.12 -27.99
N PRO A 179 -9.44 26.76 -28.43
CA PRO A 179 -9.66 28.17 -28.16
C PRO A 179 -9.72 28.42 -26.64
N PRO A 180 -9.26 29.59 -26.16
CA PRO A 180 -9.25 29.91 -24.73
C PRO A 180 -10.67 29.87 -24.18
N GLY A 181 -11.01 28.79 -23.46
CA GLY A 181 -12.36 28.55 -22.93
C GLY A 181 -12.80 27.09 -22.89
N TYR A 182 -12.15 26.18 -23.62
CA TYR A 182 -12.47 24.75 -23.52
C TYR A 182 -11.80 24.13 -22.29
N SER A 183 -12.60 24.02 -21.23
CA SER A 183 -12.25 23.45 -19.94
C SER A 183 -11.74 22.00 -20.08
N ILE A 184 -10.64 21.70 -19.39
CA ILE A 184 -9.85 20.44 -19.36
C ILE A 184 -10.66 19.22 -18.83
N HIS A 185 -11.98 19.37 -18.67
CA HIS A 185 -12.89 18.37 -18.14
C HIS A 185 -13.39 17.36 -19.18
N GLN A 186 -13.40 17.67 -20.49
CA GLN A 186 -13.99 16.76 -21.48
C GLN A 186 -13.07 15.61 -21.92
N GLU A 187 -11.75 15.79 -21.93
CA GLU A 187 -10.84 14.74 -22.42
C GLU A 187 -10.65 13.60 -21.41
N PHE A 188 -10.87 13.85 -20.12
CA PHE A 188 -10.75 12.82 -19.08
C PHE A 188 -11.89 11.79 -19.12
N HIS A 189 -13.06 12.14 -19.67
CA HIS A 189 -14.20 11.24 -19.77
C HIS A 189 -14.19 10.32 -20.99
N ARG A 190 -13.47 10.63 -22.08
CA ARG A 190 -13.50 9.78 -23.30
C ARG A 190 -12.66 8.50 -23.23
N ARG A 191 -11.82 8.30 -22.21
CA ARG A 191 -10.89 7.15 -22.13
C ARG A 191 -11.19 6.12 -21.03
N SER A 192 -12.37 6.16 -20.41
CA SER A 192 -12.75 5.14 -19.43
C SER A 192 -13.97 4.35 -19.91
N PRO A 193 -13.81 3.07 -20.33
CA PRO A 193 -14.93 2.19 -20.53
C PRO A 193 -15.29 1.51 -19.19
N VAL A 194 -16.54 1.72 -18.77
CA VAL A 194 -17.39 0.86 -17.92
C VAL A 194 -17.03 0.77 -16.42
N ALA A 195 -17.83 1.45 -15.59
CA ALA A 195 -18.90 0.83 -14.79
C ALA A 195 -19.50 1.90 -13.86
N GLU A 196 -20.74 2.31 -14.15
CA GLU A 196 -21.57 2.98 -13.17
C GLU A 196 -21.93 1.98 -12.07
N ASP A 197 -21.76 2.38 -10.81
CA ASP A 197 -22.69 2.04 -9.72
C ASP A 197 -22.47 3.02 -8.54
N HIS A 198 -23.49 3.86 -8.35
CA HIS A 198 -23.94 4.51 -7.11
C HIS A 198 -23.11 5.59 -6.38
N LEU A 199 -23.59 6.83 -6.58
CA LEU A 199 -23.83 7.95 -5.65
C LEU A 199 -22.71 8.99 -5.35
N PRO A 200 -23.10 10.26 -5.08
CA PRO A 200 -22.39 11.44 -5.57
C PRO A 200 -21.47 12.05 -4.51
N LEU A 201 -20.18 12.15 -4.81
CA LEU A 201 -19.28 13.02 -4.04
C LEU A 201 -19.32 14.43 -4.62
N LYS A 202 -20.32 15.18 -4.13
CA LYS A 202 -20.19 16.62 -3.90
C LYS A 202 -18.87 16.89 -3.15
N TYR A 203 -18.28 18.05 -3.42
CA TYR A 203 -17.07 18.63 -2.79
C TYR A 203 -15.72 18.19 -3.36
N TYR A 204 -15.27 18.90 -4.39
CA TYR A 204 -13.89 19.41 -4.47
C TYR A 204 -13.90 20.72 -5.28
N VAL A 205 -14.32 21.81 -4.64
CA VAL A 205 -13.99 23.16 -5.10
C VAL A 205 -12.63 23.48 -4.49
N MET A 206 -11.55 23.26 -5.25
CA MET A 206 -10.27 23.89 -4.93
C MET A 206 -10.25 25.24 -5.62
N SER A 207 -10.59 26.26 -4.84
CA SER A 207 -10.38 27.66 -5.16
C SER A 207 -8.93 27.91 -5.54
N LEU A 208 -8.66 28.13 -6.83
CA LEU A 208 -7.43 28.78 -7.28
C LEU A 208 -7.53 30.25 -6.88
N VAL A 209 -6.91 30.58 -5.74
CA VAL A 209 -6.65 31.95 -5.32
C VAL A 209 -5.74 32.58 -6.36
N LEU A 210 -6.32 33.46 -7.19
CA LEU A 210 -5.58 34.43 -7.98
C LEU A 210 -4.81 35.34 -7.01
N ILE A 211 -3.49 35.19 -6.96
CA ILE A 211 -2.61 36.14 -6.29
C ILE A 211 -2.64 37.43 -7.12
N LYS A 212 -3.44 38.40 -6.67
CA LYS A 212 -3.37 39.79 -7.10
C LYS A 212 -2.05 40.37 -6.60
N VAL A 213 -1.13 40.67 -7.51
CA VAL A 213 0.05 41.48 -7.20
C VAL A 213 -0.41 42.93 -7.04
N PRO A 214 -0.23 43.58 -5.88
CA PRO A 214 -0.56 44.98 -5.72
C PRO A 214 0.59 45.84 -6.25
N GLY A 215 0.29 46.75 -7.18
CA GLY A 215 1.20 47.84 -7.58
C GLY A 215 1.74 47.75 -9.00
N SER A 216 0.92 48.10 -9.99
CA SER A 216 1.37 48.71 -11.24
C SER A 216 0.22 49.55 -11.76
N GLN A 217 0.36 50.87 -11.65
CA GLN A 217 -0.60 51.84 -12.18
C GLN A 217 -0.50 51.90 -13.70
N LEU A 218 -1.66 52.16 -14.30
CA LEU A 218 -1.84 52.62 -15.67
C LEU A 218 -1.03 53.90 -15.92
N VAL A 219 -0.17 53.88 -16.95
CA VAL A 219 -0.05 54.90 -17.99
C VAL A 219 0.34 54.19 -19.28
#